data_AF-A0AAU9MLW1-F1
#
_entry.id   AF-A0AAU9MLW1-F1
#
_cell.length_a   1.000
_cell.length_b   1.000
_cell.length_c   1.000
_cell.angle_alpha   90.00
_cell.angle_beta   90.00
_cell.angle_gamma   90.00
#
_symmetry.space_group_name_H-M   'P 1'
#
loop_
_entity.id
_entity.type
_entity.pdbx_description
1 polymer ?
#
loop_
_entity_poly.entity_id
_entity_poly.type
_entity_poly.pdbx_seq_one_letter_code
_entity_poly.pdbx_strand_id
1 'polypeptide(L)'
;MIGKEILHKMKEKVGLSSCSAETGKGKSKMSKHVTHGYHLVKGKSYHDMEDYVFAQFKKVDDNELGLFAIFDGHLSHEVPDYLRSHLFENILNEPDFWTETECAIRRAYRITDETILEKAVDLGKGGSTAVTAILINCKKLVVANVGDSRAVICKKGVAKQLSIDHEPSKEREVIEDRGGFVSTFPGDVPRVDGRLAVARAFGDKSLKEHLSSEPDVSMEMIDDDTEFIILASDGVWKVMTNQEAVDCIMNVKDARAAAKQLTEEALTRKSTDDISCIVVRF
;
A
#
# COMPACT_ATOMS: atom_id res chain seq x y z
N MET A 1 5.17 25.67 -27.89
CA MET A 1 4.78 24.73 -26.83
C MET A 1 3.38 24.18 -27.12
N ILE A 2 3.24 23.34 -28.14
CA ILE A 2 1.95 22.71 -28.54
C ILE A 2 2.21 21.27 -29.04
N GLY A 3 3.40 20.99 -29.60
CA GLY A 3 3.76 19.66 -30.11
C GLY A 3 4.06 18.58 -29.07
N LYS A 4 4.28 18.91 -27.79
CA LYS A 4 4.54 17.91 -26.73
C LYS A 4 3.26 17.31 -26.12
N GLU A 5 2.16 18.05 -26.12
CA GLU A 5 0.86 17.54 -25.63
C GLU A 5 0.19 16.58 -26.62
N ILE A 6 0.42 16.77 -27.92
CA ILE A 6 -0.15 15.90 -28.97
C ILE A 6 0.51 14.51 -28.97
N LEU A 7 1.79 14.43 -28.61
CA LEU A 7 2.51 13.15 -28.53
C LEU A 7 2.05 12.28 -27.33
N HIS A 8 1.49 12.89 -26.29
CA HIS A 8 0.93 12.16 -25.16
C HIS A 8 -0.45 11.56 -25.50
N LYS A 9 -1.27 12.26 -26.30
CA LYS A 9 -2.60 11.80 -26.74
C LYS A 9 -2.60 10.77 -27.89
N MET A 10 -1.49 10.59 -28.61
CA MET A 10 -1.43 9.63 -29.74
C MET A 10 -0.93 8.22 -29.37
N LYS A 11 -0.47 7.98 -28.13
CA LYS A 11 -0.07 6.63 -27.68
C LYS A 11 -1.25 5.73 -27.29
N GLU A 12 -2.45 6.27 -27.12
CA GLU A 12 -3.66 5.50 -26.78
C GLU A 12 -4.39 4.89 -28.00
N LYS A 13 -3.90 5.13 -29.23
CA LYS A 13 -4.58 4.69 -30.46
C LYS A 13 -3.68 3.87 -31.39
N VAL A 14 -3.01 2.83 -30.89
CA VAL A 14 -2.63 1.67 -31.70
C VAL A 14 -2.71 0.42 -30.82
N GLY A 15 -3.71 -0.43 -31.09
CA GLY A 15 -3.93 -1.69 -30.42
C GLY A 15 -2.78 -2.67 -30.63
N LEU A 16 -1.96 -2.79 -29.58
CA LEU A 16 -1.29 -4.00 -29.10
C LEU A 16 -1.29 -3.86 -27.58
N SER A 17 -2.23 -4.49 -26.88
CA SER A 17 -2.34 -4.38 -25.41
C SER A 17 -1.19 -5.13 -24.74
N SER A 18 -0.04 -4.48 -24.64
CA SER A 18 0.97 -4.80 -23.64
C SER A 18 0.42 -4.37 -22.28
N CYS A 19 0.27 -5.28 -21.31
CA CYS A 19 0.14 -4.93 -19.90
C CYS A 19 1.24 -3.93 -19.55
N SER A 20 0.90 -2.64 -19.41
CA SER A 20 1.90 -1.61 -19.17
C SER A 20 2.22 -1.58 -17.69
N ALA A 21 3.28 -2.29 -17.30
CA ALA A 21 3.84 -2.14 -15.98
C ALA A 21 4.23 -0.66 -15.73
N GLU A 22 3.86 -0.13 -14.56
CA GLU A 22 4.26 1.21 -14.13
C GLU A 22 5.49 1.09 -13.22
N THR A 23 6.45 2.01 -13.35
CA THR A 23 7.63 2.03 -12.50
C THR A 23 8.15 3.44 -12.28
N GLY A 24 8.64 3.71 -11.08
CA GLY A 24 9.22 5.00 -10.73
C GLY A 24 10.32 4.86 -9.69
N LYS A 25 10.98 5.99 -9.39
CA LYS A 25 12.03 6.07 -8.38
C LYS A 25 12.27 7.51 -7.93
N GLY A 26 12.87 7.64 -6.75
CA GLY A 26 13.29 8.92 -6.22
C GLY A 26 14.39 8.76 -5.18
N LYS A 27 14.87 9.90 -4.68
CA LYS A 27 15.93 9.95 -3.67
C LYS A 27 15.72 11.13 -2.75
N SER A 28 16.13 10.95 -1.50
CA SER A 28 16.14 12.00 -0.49
C SER A 28 17.11 13.12 -0.90
N LYS A 29 16.79 14.36 -0.53
CA LYS A 29 17.73 15.50 -0.62
C LYS A 29 18.61 15.58 0.62
N MET A 30 18.15 15.08 1.78
CA MET A 30 18.93 15.03 3.02
C MET A 30 20.01 13.95 3.02
N SER A 31 19.73 12.77 2.45
CA SER A 31 20.69 11.67 2.32
C SER A 31 20.66 11.08 0.91
N LYS A 32 21.78 11.16 0.19
CA LYS A 32 21.89 10.60 -1.17
C LYS A 32 21.82 9.07 -1.21
N HIS A 33 22.03 8.41 -0.07
CA HIS A 33 21.97 6.95 0.06
C HIS A 33 20.52 6.45 0.21
N VAL A 34 19.64 7.31 0.75
CA VAL A 34 18.23 6.99 0.90
C VAL A 34 17.50 7.17 -0.43
N THR A 35 17.08 6.05 -1.01
CA THR A 35 16.42 6.00 -2.32
C THR A 35 15.17 5.15 -2.25
N HIS A 36 14.21 5.42 -3.13
CA HIS A 36 13.07 4.53 -3.31
C HIS A 36 12.91 4.15 -4.78
N GLY A 37 12.25 3.03 -5.02
CA GLY A 37 11.78 2.63 -6.32
C GLY A 37 10.52 1.80 -6.18
N TYR A 38 9.68 1.83 -7.21
CA TYR A 38 8.44 1.07 -7.22
C TYR A 38 8.20 0.42 -8.58
N HIS A 39 7.42 -0.64 -8.56
CA HIS A 39 6.97 -1.34 -9.75
C HIS A 39 5.56 -1.88 -9.52
N LEU A 40 4.67 -1.68 -10.49
CA LEU A 40 3.32 -2.20 -10.50
C LEU A 40 3.07 -2.95 -11.79
N VAL A 41 2.37 -4.08 -11.71
CA VAL A 41 2.01 -4.88 -12.87
C VAL A 41 0.61 -5.46 -12.68
N LYS A 42 -0.23 -5.30 -13.70
CA LYS A 42 -1.56 -5.90 -13.73
C LYS A 42 -1.46 -7.42 -13.68
N GLY A 43 -2.27 -8.01 -12.83
CA GLY A 43 -2.43 -9.45 -12.67
C GLY A 43 -3.05 -10.14 -13.87
N LYS A 44 -3.33 -11.44 -13.71
CA LYS A 44 -4.04 -12.26 -14.70
C LYS A 44 -5.55 -12.33 -14.42
N SER A 45 -6.01 -11.67 -13.38
CA SER A 45 -7.42 -11.54 -13.04
C SER A 45 -8.23 -10.82 -14.15
N TYR A 46 -9.55 -11.03 -14.13
CA TYR A 46 -10.47 -10.51 -15.15
C TYR A 46 -10.92 -9.05 -14.91
N HIS A 47 -10.39 -8.38 -13.87
CA HIS A 47 -10.62 -6.94 -13.62
C HIS A 47 -9.51 -6.08 -14.23
N ASP A 48 -9.66 -4.76 -14.17
CA ASP A 48 -8.61 -3.80 -14.50
C ASP A 48 -7.64 -3.60 -13.34
N MET A 49 -6.53 -2.88 -13.57
CA MET A 49 -5.54 -2.61 -12.51
C MET A 49 -6.18 -1.78 -11.40
N GLU A 50 -6.43 -2.38 -10.23
CA GLU A 50 -7.06 -1.73 -9.06
C GLU A 50 -6.04 -1.25 -8.02
N ASP A 51 -4.77 -1.67 -8.15
CA ASP A 51 -3.64 -1.25 -7.31
C ASP A 51 -3.14 0.17 -7.65
N TYR A 52 -2.92 1.00 -6.63
CA TYR A 52 -2.33 2.33 -6.74
C TYR A 52 -1.12 2.49 -5.81
N VAL A 53 -0.13 3.27 -6.27
CA VAL A 53 1.08 3.60 -5.48
C VAL A 53 1.20 5.11 -5.31
N PHE A 54 1.70 5.50 -4.14
CA PHE A 54 2.22 6.84 -3.89
C PHE A 54 3.65 6.72 -3.38
N ALA A 55 4.62 7.37 -4.02
CA ALA A 55 6.02 7.32 -3.59
C ALA A 55 6.74 8.63 -3.91
N GLN A 56 7.02 9.45 -2.91
CA GLN A 56 7.77 10.70 -3.10
C GLN A 56 8.46 11.18 -1.83
N PHE A 57 9.50 12.01 -2.02
CA PHE A 57 10.06 12.82 -0.95
C PHE A 57 9.45 14.23 -1.01
N LYS A 58 9.02 14.77 0.13
CA LYS A 58 8.40 16.08 0.27
C LYS A 58 9.08 16.86 1.41
N LYS A 59 9.41 18.12 1.18
CA LYS A 59 9.85 19.03 2.25
C LYS A 59 8.61 19.66 2.91
N VAL A 60 8.52 19.57 4.23
CA VAL A 60 7.47 20.21 5.04
C VAL A 60 8.17 20.96 6.16
N ASP A 61 8.05 22.29 6.14
CA ASP A 61 8.83 23.19 6.98
C ASP A 61 10.34 22.89 6.90
N ASP A 62 10.98 22.60 8.02
CA ASP A 62 12.41 22.25 8.10
C ASP A 62 12.68 20.74 7.99
N ASN A 63 11.64 19.93 7.81
CA ASN A 63 11.73 18.47 7.76
C ASN A 63 11.62 17.95 6.32
N GLU A 64 12.30 16.84 6.03
CA GLU A 64 12.04 16.04 4.84
C GLU A 64 11.25 14.79 5.21
N LEU A 65 10.19 14.53 4.48
CA LEU A 65 9.35 13.36 4.61
C LEU A 65 9.50 12.49 3.35
N GLY A 66 9.80 11.21 3.52
CA GLY A 66 9.52 10.18 2.53
C GLY A 66 8.11 9.65 2.75
N LEU A 67 7.24 9.76 1.75
CA LEU A 67 5.84 9.34 1.81
C LEU A 67 5.63 8.20 0.81
N PHE A 68 5.31 7.02 1.33
CA PHE A 68 5.17 5.79 0.55
C PHE A 68 3.88 5.08 0.90
N ALA A 69 3.09 4.69 -0.08
CA ALA A 69 1.86 3.94 0.15
C ALA A 69 1.52 3.02 -1.01
N ILE A 70 0.94 1.88 -0.67
CA ILE A 70 0.22 1.00 -1.59
C ILE A 70 -1.23 0.99 -1.17
N PHE A 71 -2.10 1.12 -2.17
CA PHE A 71 -3.55 1.02 -2.05
C PHE A 71 -3.99 -0.12 -2.97
N ASP A 72 -4.29 -1.27 -2.37
CA ASP A 72 -4.83 -2.42 -3.09
C ASP A 72 -6.34 -2.25 -3.16
N GLY A 73 -6.86 -1.98 -4.35
CA GLY A 73 -8.27 -1.67 -4.59
C GLY A 73 -9.06 -2.93 -4.90
N HIS A 74 -10.35 -2.94 -4.55
CA HIS A 74 -11.25 -4.02 -4.93
C HIS A 74 -12.64 -3.49 -5.27
N LEU A 75 -13.17 -3.91 -6.42
CA LEU A 75 -14.49 -3.48 -6.93
C LEU A 75 -14.62 -1.95 -7.08
N SER A 76 -13.50 -1.24 -7.16
CA SER A 76 -13.42 0.21 -7.34
C SER A 76 -11.99 0.64 -7.70
N HIS A 77 -11.86 1.49 -8.71
CA HIS A 77 -10.64 2.24 -9.00
C HIS A 77 -10.66 3.64 -8.35
N GLU A 78 -11.83 4.13 -7.95
CA GLU A 78 -12.00 5.50 -7.46
C GLU A 78 -11.59 5.64 -5.99
N VAL A 79 -11.84 4.62 -5.16
CA VAL A 79 -11.43 4.61 -3.74
C VAL A 79 -9.90 4.62 -3.60
N PRO A 80 -9.13 3.70 -4.21
CA PRO A 80 -7.67 3.75 -4.10
C PRO A 80 -7.06 5.02 -4.74
N ASP A 81 -7.65 5.55 -5.82
CA ASP A 81 -7.22 6.84 -6.41
C ASP A 81 -7.48 8.03 -5.47
N TYR A 82 -8.62 8.03 -4.78
CA TYR A 82 -8.96 9.02 -3.78
C TYR A 82 -7.96 8.98 -2.62
N LEU A 83 -7.63 7.78 -2.11
CA LEU A 83 -6.63 7.60 -1.06
C LEU A 83 -5.26 8.11 -1.50
N ARG A 84 -4.81 7.75 -2.72
CA ARG A 84 -3.56 8.24 -3.32
C ARG A 84 -3.49 9.76 -3.34
N SER A 85 -4.60 10.42 -3.60
CA SER A 85 -4.66 11.88 -3.75
C SER A 85 -4.79 12.63 -2.41
N HIS A 86 -5.45 12.05 -1.40
CA HIS A 86 -5.86 12.79 -0.21
C HIS A 86 -5.30 12.24 1.12
N LEU A 87 -4.98 10.95 1.24
CA LEU A 87 -4.68 10.36 2.56
C LEU A 87 -3.46 11.00 3.22
N PHE A 88 -2.36 11.18 2.48
CA PHE A 88 -1.18 11.86 3.02
C PHE A 88 -1.42 13.33 3.33
N GLU A 89 -2.23 14.02 2.53
CA GLU A 89 -2.59 15.42 2.83
C GLU A 89 -3.38 15.51 4.13
N ASN A 90 -4.37 14.64 4.33
CA ASN A 90 -5.15 14.57 5.56
C ASN A 90 -4.25 14.28 6.77
N ILE A 91 -3.33 13.31 6.66
CA ILE A 91 -2.37 12.99 7.75
C ILE A 91 -1.51 14.20 8.11
N LEU A 92 -0.97 14.90 7.12
CA LEU A 92 -0.04 16.01 7.34
C LEU A 92 -0.74 17.29 7.81
N ASN A 93 -2.04 17.41 7.57
CA ASN A 93 -2.86 18.54 8.02
C ASN A 93 -3.40 18.36 9.45
N GLU A 94 -3.24 17.19 10.06
CA GLU A 94 -3.58 16.98 11.47
C GLU A 94 -2.68 17.86 12.37
N PRO A 95 -3.27 18.62 13.32
CA PRO A 95 -2.55 19.62 14.10
C PRO A 95 -1.46 19.02 15.00
N ASP A 96 -1.63 17.77 15.38
CA ASP A 96 -0.76 17.00 16.28
C ASP A 96 0.16 16.03 15.53
N PHE A 97 0.27 16.09 14.19
CA PHE A 97 1.12 15.19 13.40
C PHE A 97 2.57 15.10 13.91
N TRP A 98 3.17 16.22 14.30
CA TRP A 98 4.56 16.27 14.74
C TRP A 98 4.76 15.84 16.21
N THR A 99 3.73 15.93 17.03
CA THR A 99 3.81 15.67 18.48
C THR A 99 3.24 14.29 18.84
N GLU A 100 2.09 13.94 18.27
CA GLU A 100 1.32 12.72 18.51
C GLU A 100 1.02 12.01 17.18
N THR A 101 2.08 11.71 16.41
CA THR A 101 1.99 11.21 15.02
C THR A 101 1.04 10.02 14.84
N GLU A 102 1.01 9.10 15.81
CA GLU A 102 0.14 7.93 15.76
C GLU A 102 -1.35 8.30 15.89
N CYS A 103 -1.69 9.18 16.83
CA CYS A 103 -3.04 9.70 17.01
C CYS A 103 -3.50 10.49 15.78
N ALA A 104 -2.62 11.32 15.21
CA ALA A 104 -2.86 12.05 13.97
C ALA A 104 -3.16 11.11 12.81
N ILE A 105 -2.33 10.06 12.60
CA ILE A 105 -2.55 9.08 11.53
C ILE A 105 -3.92 8.38 11.69
N ARG A 106 -4.25 7.90 12.88
CA ARG A 106 -5.56 7.26 13.14
C ARG A 106 -6.72 8.20 12.83
N ARG A 107 -6.64 9.45 13.27
CA ARG A 107 -7.68 10.45 13.02
C ARG A 107 -7.84 10.73 11.52
N ALA A 108 -6.72 10.89 10.81
CA ALA A 108 -6.73 11.13 9.37
C ALA A 108 -7.28 9.93 8.58
N TYR A 109 -6.95 8.69 8.97
CA TYR A 109 -7.54 7.48 8.38
C TYR A 109 -9.06 7.48 8.57
N ARG A 110 -9.54 7.72 9.80
CA ARG A 110 -10.97 7.80 10.10
C ARG A 110 -11.69 8.88 9.28
N ILE A 111 -11.17 10.11 9.25
CA ILE A 111 -11.79 11.24 8.51
C ILE A 111 -11.80 10.95 7.01
N THR A 112 -10.73 10.36 6.48
CA THR A 112 -10.63 10.01 5.06
C THR A 112 -11.70 8.97 4.69
N ASP A 113 -11.87 7.95 5.53
CA ASP A 113 -12.88 6.92 5.33
C ASP A 113 -14.31 7.46 5.47
N GLU A 114 -14.59 8.28 6.48
CA GLU A 114 -15.88 8.98 6.64
C GLU A 114 -16.23 9.75 5.35
N THR A 115 -15.26 10.47 4.79
CA THR A 115 -15.43 11.22 3.54
C THR A 115 -15.69 10.30 2.33
N ILE A 116 -14.98 9.16 2.25
CA ILE A 116 -15.20 8.16 1.19
C ILE A 116 -16.63 7.60 1.26
N LEU A 117 -17.12 7.30 2.47
CA LEU A 117 -18.46 6.76 2.70
C LEU A 117 -19.58 7.76 2.39
N GLU A 118 -19.36 9.04 2.67
CA GLU A 118 -20.26 10.13 2.26
C GLU A 118 -20.33 10.24 0.73
N LYS A 119 -19.20 10.07 0.05
CA LYS A 119 -19.08 10.14 -1.43
C LYS A 119 -19.27 8.79 -2.14
N ALA A 120 -19.77 7.75 -1.48
CA ALA A 120 -19.86 6.40 -2.05
C ALA A 120 -20.74 6.29 -3.31
N VAL A 121 -21.63 7.27 -3.57
CA VAL A 121 -22.39 7.34 -4.83
C VAL A 121 -21.47 7.64 -6.01
N ASP A 122 -20.45 8.48 -5.79
CA ASP A 122 -19.49 8.92 -6.81
C ASP A 122 -18.26 8.00 -6.86
N LEU A 123 -17.76 7.54 -5.71
CA LEU A 123 -16.55 6.70 -5.59
C LEU A 123 -16.81 5.19 -5.75
N GLY A 124 -18.07 4.80 -5.91
CA GLY A 124 -18.46 3.41 -6.08
C GLY A 124 -18.57 2.60 -4.79
N LYS A 125 -18.86 1.31 -4.96
CA LYS A 125 -19.27 0.40 -3.87
C LYS A 125 -18.10 -0.40 -3.26
N GLY A 126 -16.96 -0.42 -3.94
CA GLY A 126 -15.77 -1.14 -3.51
C GLY A 126 -15.03 -0.44 -2.38
N GLY A 127 -13.80 -0.86 -2.19
CA GLY A 127 -12.92 -0.35 -1.15
C GLY A 127 -11.47 -0.44 -1.53
N SER A 128 -10.61 -0.19 -0.55
CA SER A 128 -9.18 -0.39 -0.72
C SER A 128 -8.50 -0.63 0.62
N THR A 129 -7.43 -1.42 0.58
CA THR A 129 -6.43 -1.47 1.64
C THR A 129 -5.55 -0.21 1.61
N ALA A 130 -4.77 0.01 2.66
CA ALA A 130 -3.70 0.98 2.64
C ALA A 130 -2.58 0.56 3.59
N VAL A 131 -1.41 0.27 3.04
CA VAL A 131 -0.16 0.25 3.80
C VAL A 131 0.61 1.54 3.52
N THR A 132 0.84 2.35 4.54
CA THR A 132 1.58 3.61 4.43
C THR A 132 2.87 3.56 5.24
N ALA A 133 3.90 4.25 4.75
CA ALA A 133 5.15 4.47 5.44
C ALA A 133 5.57 5.95 5.30
N ILE A 134 5.81 6.59 6.45
CA ILE A 134 6.27 7.97 6.56
C ILE A 134 7.67 7.96 7.16
N LEU A 135 8.67 8.33 6.36
CA LEU A 135 10.06 8.45 6.76
C LEU A 135 10.39 9.90 7.09
N ILE A 136 10.50 10.22 8.36
CA ILE A 136 10.81 11.56 8.87
C ILE A 136 12.33 11.72 8.97
N ASN A 137 12.87 12.67 8.23
CA ASN A 137 14.28 13.08 8.22
C ASN A 137 15.26 11.92 8.03
N CYS A 138 14.89 10.90 7.25
CA CYS A 138 15.67 9.68 7.05
C CYS A 138 16.01 8.90 8.34
N LYS A 139 15.27 9.12 9.44
CA LYS A 139 15.61 8.58 10.76
C LYS A 139 14.47 7.85 11.45
N LYS A 140 13.26 8.42 11.43
CA LYS A 140 12.10 7.84 12.08
C LYS A 140 11.13 7.36 11.01
N LEU A 141 10.80 6.09 11.04
CA LEU A 141 9.84 5.46 10.15
C LEU A 141 8.56 5.21 10.92
N VAL A 142 7.42 5.66 10.38
CA VAL A 142 6.09 5.35 10.90
C VAL A 142 5.34 4.56 9.84
N VAL A 143 4.88 3.37 10.18
CA VAL A 143 4.10 2.50 9.28
C VAL A 143 2.69 2.37 9.83
N ALA A 144 1.69 2.54 8.97
CA ALA A 144 0.29 2.31 9.33
C ALA A 144 -0.38 1.42 8.28
N ASN A 145 -1.19 0.45 8.72
CA ASN A 145 -1.83 -0.50 7.81
C ASN A 145 -3.34 -0.63 8.06
N VAL A 146 -4.10 -0.77 6.97
CA VAL A 146 -5.50 -1.23 6.93
C VAL A 146 -5.60 -2.22 5.79
N GLY A 147 -5.85 -3.50 6.07
CA GLY A 147 -6.01 -4.56 5.07
C GLY A 147 -4.88 -5.58 5.15
N ASP A 148 -4.61 -6.28 4.06
CA ASP A 148 -3.63 -7.36 3.93
C ASP A 148 -2.43 -7.02 3.03
N SER A 149 -2.37 -5.79 2.52
CA SER A 149 -1.09 -5.19 2.13
C SER A 149 -0.13 -5.15 3.33
N ARG A 150 1.18 -5.26 3.07
CA ARG A 150 2.16 -5.45 4.16
C ARG A 150 3.46 -4.68 3.95
N ALA A 151 4.03 -4.24 5.07
CA ALA A 151 5.34 -3.61 5.18
C ALA A 151 6.33 -4.51 5.94
N VAL A 152 7.51 -4.73 5.36
CA VAL A 152 8.58 -5.56 5.93
C VAL A 152 9.90 -4.80 5.88
N ILE A 153 10.58 -4.67 7.01
CA ILE A 153 11.92 -4.08 7.12
C ILE A 153 12.99 -5.18 7.11
N CYS A 154 14.12 -4.89 6.49
CA CYS A 154 15.32 -5.71 6.56
C CYS A 154 16.36 -5.06 7.47
N LYS A 155 16.75 -5.76 8.54
CA LYS A 155 17.90 -5.39 9.37
C LYS A 155 18.92 -6.52 9.38
N LYS A 156 20.16 -6.25 9.00
CA LYS A 156 21.24 -7.27 8.87
C LYS A 156 20.82 -8.51 8.09
N GLY A 157 20.11 -8.34 6.97
CA GLY A 157 19.59 -9.45 6.18
C GLY A 157 18.39 -10.21 6.77
N VAL A 158 17.86 -9.81 7.94
CA VAL A 158 16.72 -10.48 8.58
C VAL A 158 15.45 -9.67 8.37
N ALA A 159 14.41 -10.35 7.87
CA ALA A 159 13.09 -9.78 7.69
C ALA A 159 12.36 -9.61 9.03
N LYS A 160 11.82 -8.41 9.27
CA LYS A 160 10.88 -8.11 10.35
C LYS A 160 9.64 -7.45 9.74
N GLN A 161 8.48 -8.03 10.00
CA GLN A 161 7.21 -7.42 9.60
C GLN A 161 6.88 -6.23 10.50
N LEU A 162 6.48 -5.10 9.90
CA LEU A 162 6.11 -3.88 10.63
C LEU A 162 4.60 -3.64 10.69
N SER A 163 3.86 -4.05 9.66
CA SER A 163 2.39 -3.96 9.63
C SER A 163 1.73 -5.20 10.23
N ILE A 164 0.46 -5.10 10.60
CA ILE A 164 -0.40 -6.25 10.92
C ILE A 164 -1.37 -6.46 9.77
N ASP A 165 -1.42 -7.67 9.23
CA ASP A 165 -2.37 -8.04 8.18
C ASP A 165 -3.74 -8.33 8.79
N HIS A 166 -4.75 -7.62 8.30
CA HIS A 166 -6.12 -7.68 8.82
C HIS A 166 -6.94 -8.75 8.10
N GLU A 167 -6.67 -10.01 8.43
CA GLU A 167 -7.39 -11.17 7.90
C GLU A 167 -8.71 -11.42 8.67
N PRO A 168 -9.82 -11.77 8.00
CA PRO A 168 -11.11 -12.05 8.65
C PRO A 168 -11.03 -13.14 9.73
N SER A 169 -10.17 -14.16 9.55
CA SER A 169 -9.96 -15.23 10.53
C SER A 169 -9.35 -14.73 11.84
N LYS A 170 -8.47 -13.72 11.78
CA LYS A 170 -7.76 -13.17 12.94
C LYS A 170 -8.63 -12.15 13.71
N GLU A 171 -9.52 -11.44 13.01
CA GLU A 171 -10.42 -10.45 13.62
C GLU A 171 -11.85 -10.97 13.82
N ARG A 172 -12.04 -12.30 13.75
CA ARG A 172 -13.36 -12.95 13.79
C ARG A 172 -14.24 -12.49 14.96
N GLU A 173 -13.68 -12.44 16.17
CA GLU A 173 -14.41 -12.03 17.38
C GLU A 173 -14.96 -10.61 17.24
N VAL A 174 -14.15 -9.67 16.75
CA VAL A 174 -14.55 -8.27 16.54
C VAL A 174 -15.64 -8.14 15.46
N ILE A 175 -15.55 -8.95 14.41
CA ILE A 175 -16.55 -8.99 13.32
C ILE A 175 -17.88 -9.54 13.85
N GLU A 176 -17.85 -10.66 14.59
CA GLU A 176 -19.04 -11.31 15.14
C GLU A 176 -19.71 -10.47 16.23
N ASP A 177 -18.94 -9.75 17.06
CA ASP A 177 -19.45 -8.80 18.07
C ASP A 177 -20.21 -7.61 17.46
N ARG A 178 -19.90 -7.27 16.20
CA ARG A 178 -20.59 -6.23 15.43
C ARG A 178 -21.82 -6.75 14.67
N GLY A 179 -22.13 -8.04 14.80
CA GLY A 179 -23.27 -8.67 14.13
C GLY A 179 -22.97 -9.25 12.75
N GLY A 180 -21.70 -9.20 12.31
CA GLY A 180 -21.25 -9.85 11.09
C GLY A 180 -20.91 -11.33 11.30
N PHE A 181 -20.38 -11.97 10.26
CA PHE A 181 -19.85 -13.35 10.37
C PHE A 181 -18.64 -13.58 9.49
N VAL A 182 -17.83 -14.59 9.84
CA VAL A 182 -16.71 -15.05 9.02
C VAL A 182 -17.03 -16.44 8.46
N SER A 183 -17.06 -16.55 7.13
CA SER A 183 -17.31 -17.81 6.43
C SER A 183 -16.16 -18.15 5.48
N THR A 184 -15.88 -19.44 5.33
CA THR A 184 -14.89 -19.97 4.39
C THR A 184 -15.57 -21.02 3.51
N PHE A 185 -15.68 -20.74 2.20
CA PHE A 185 -16.18 -21.73 1.25
C PHE A 185 -15.09 -22.76 0.94
N PRO A 186 -15.45 -24.02 0.59
CA PRO A 186 -14.46 -25.03 0.23
C PRO A 186 -13.55 -24.57 -0.91
N GLY A 187 -12.24 -24.52 -0.66
CA GLY A 187 -11.25 -24.06 -1.64
C GLY A 187 -11.09 -22.53 -1.75
N ASP A 188 -11.69 -21.77 -0.86
CA ASP A 188 -11.61 -20.30 -0.80
C ASP A 188 -10.96 -19.82 0.51
N VAL A 189 -10.75 -18.52 0.63
CA VAL A 189 -10.24 -17.85 1.84
C VAL A 189 -11.38 -17.44 2.80
N PRO A 190 -11.10 -17.21 4.09
CA PRO A 190 -12.07 -16.61 5.01
C PRO A 190 -12.55 -15.24 4.52
N ARG A 191 -13.85 -14.99 4.63
CA ARG A 191 -14.48 -13.73 4.19
C ARG A 191 -15.46 -13.17 5.22
N VAL A 192 -15.45 -11.85 5.40
CA VAL A 192 -16.46 -11.09 6.15
C VAL A 192 -17.77 -11.12 5.38
N ASP A 193 -18.83 -11.56 6.05
CA ASP A 193 -20.18 -11.79 5.52
C ASP A 193 -20.21 -12.61 4.22
N GLY A 194 -19.22 -13.50 4.03
CA GLY A 194 -19.06 -14.28 2.81
C GLY A 194 -18.67 -13.47 1.57
N ARG A 195 -18.26 -12.20 1.74
CA ARG A 195 -18.00 -11.27 0.63
C ARG A 195 -16.54 -10.84 0.56
N LEU A 196 -16.00 -10.24 1.62
CA LEU A 196 -14.70 -9.55 1.57
C LEU A 196 -13.60 -10.35 2.28
N ALA A 197 -12.45 -10.52 1.63
CA ALA A 197 -11.33 -11.31 2.14
C ALA A 197 -10.39 -10.57 3.11
N VAL A 198 -10.72 -9.31 3.44
CA VAL A 198 -10.03 -8.48 4.44
C VAL A 198 -11.01 -8.06 5.55
N ALA A 199 -10.51 -7.94 6.77
CA ALA A 199 -11.28 -7.52 7.95
C ALA A 199 -11.36 -5.99 8.11
N ARG A 200 -10.40 -5.28 7.51
CA ARG A 200 -10.33 -3.82 7.54
C ARG A 200 -10.07 -3.26 6.15
N ALA A 201 -10.81 -2.21 5.80
CA ALA A 201 -10.72 -1.53 4.52
C ALA A 201 -11.28 -0.10 4.61
N PHE A 202 -10.80 0.76 3.71
CA PHE A 202 -11.47 2.01 3.37
C PHE A 202 -12.64 1.74 2.43
N GLY A 203 -13.72 2.51 2.56
CA GLY A 203 -14.91 2.33 1.71
C GLY A 203 -15.74 1.12 2.14
N ASP A 204 -16.14 0.28 1.18
CA ASP A 204 -16.99 -0.90 1.43
C ASP A 204 -18.28 -0.57 2.20
N LYS A 205 -18.96 0.50 1.81
CA LYS A 205 -20.11 1.06 2.54
C LYS A 205 -21.16 0.02 2.96
N SER A 206 -21.42 -1.00 2.13
CA SER A 206 -22.39 -2.06 2.43
C SER A 206 -21.98 -3.03 3.54
N LEU A 207 -20.70 -3.05 3.91
CA LEU A 207 -20.11 -3.93 4.94
C LEU A 207 -19.55 -3.13 6.12
N LYS A 208 -19.65 -1.80 6.09
CA LYS A 208 -18.93 -0.92 7.03
C LYS A 208 -19.35 -1.13 8.49
N GLU A 209 -20.56 -1.60 8.75
CA GLU A 209 -21.00 -1.95 10.10
C GLU A 209 -20.15 -3.08 10.72
N HIS A 210 -19.61 -3.98 9.88
CA HIS A 210 -18.82 -5.15 10.30
C HIS A 210 -17.33 -5.03 9.99
N LEU A 211 -16.91 -3.97 9.28
CA LEU A 211 -15.52 -3.68 8.94
C LEU A 211 -14.98 -2.49 9.74
N SER A 212 -13.67 -2.43 9.92
CA SER A 212 -12.98 -1.28 10.48
C SER A 212 -12.11 -0.57 9.44
N SER A 213 -11.91 0.74 9.59
CA SER A 213 -10.86 1.53 8.90
C SER A 213 -9.77 1.99 9.87
N GLU A 214 -9.80 1.50 11.12
CA GLU A 214 -8.81 1.83 12.14
C GLU A 214 -7.47 1.18 11.79
N PRO A 215 -6.37 1.96 11.65
CA PRO A 215 -5.08 1.39 11.33
C PRO A 215 -4.36 0.85 12.57
N ASP A 216 -3.63 -0.23 12.37
CA ASP A 216 -2.52 -0.58 13.24
C ASP A 216 -1.28 0.22 12.84
N VAL A 217 -0.64 0.85 13.82
CA VAL A 217 0.48 1.79 13.61
C VAL A 217 1.70 1.30 14.37
N SER A 218 2.85 1.32 13.72
CA SER A 218 4.14 0.97 14.28
C SER A 218 5.17 2.07 14.00
N MET A 219 6.17 2.19 14.87
CA MET A 219 7.30 3.11 14.67
C MET A 219 8.62 2.36 14.78
N GLU A 220 9.55 2.69 13.90
CA GLU A 220 10.90 2.15 13.88
C GLU A 220 11.94 3.26 13.68
N MET A 221 13.09 3.08 14.32
CA MET A 221 14.25 3.93 14.06
C MET A 221 15.11 3.29 12.98
N ILE A 222 15.49 4.10 12.00
CA ILE A 222 16.45 3.77 10.96
C ILE A 222 17.85 3.99 11.54
N ASP A 223 18.64 2.94 11.51
CA ASP A 223 20.01 2.87 12.00
C ASP A 223 20.92 2.27 10.91
N ASP A 224 22.23 2.18 11.21
CA ASP A 224 23.23 1.65 10.27
C ASP A 224 23.03 0.15 9.94
N ASP A 225 22.20 -0.54 10.73
CA ASP A 225 21.86 -1.94 10.54
C ASP A 225 20.64 -2.13 9.62
N THR A 226 19.95 -1.04 9.28
CA THR A 226 18.73 -1.02 8.47
C THR A 226 19.07 -0.89 6.99
N GLU A 227 18.74 -1.91 6.20
CA GLU A 227 19.16 -1.96 4.79
C GLU A 227 18.09 -1.43 3.84
N PHE A 228 16.84 -1.85 4.06
CA PHE A 228 15.69 -1.44 3.25
C PHE A 228 14.37 -1.79 3.91
N ILE A 229 13.28 -1.22 3.39
CA ILE A 229 11.91 -1.61 3.65
C ILE A 229 11.21 -1.95 2.33
N ILE A 230 10.35 -2.97 2.37
CA ILE A 230 9.45 -3.39 1.30
C ILE A 230 8.02 -3.06 1.75
N LEU A 231 7.27 -2.33 0.93
CA LEU A 231 5.80 -2.30 0.97
C LEU A 231 5.34 -3.08 -0.26
N ALA A 232 4.39 -4.00 -0.11
CA ALA A 232 3.76 -4.65 -1.27
C ALA A 232 2.28 -4.97 -1.01
N SER A 233 1.50 -5.09 -2.08
CA SER A 233 0.16 -5.67 -2.03
C SER A 233 0.22 -7.17 -1.77
N ASP A 234 -0.94 -7.79 -1.51
CA ASP A 234 -1.02 -9.22 -1.25
C ASP A 234 -0.56 -10.08 -2.45
N GLY A 235 -0.53 -9.50 -3.65
CA GLY A 235 -0.01 -10.10 -4.87
C GLY A 235 1.45 -10.58 -4.74
N VAL A 236 2.25 -9.99 -3.83
CA VAL A 236 3.56 -10.52 -3.42
C VAL A 236 3.42 -11.50 -2.25
N TRP A 237 2.70 -11.10 -1.20
CA TRP A 237 2.72 -11.80 0.09
C TRP A 237 1.96 -13.13 0.12
N LYS A 238 1.04 -13.35 -0.84
CA LYS A 238 0.36 -14.65 -1.05
C LYS A 238 1.30 -15.73 -1.58
N VAL A 239 2.43 -15.35 -2.20
CA VAL A 239 3.35 -16.30 -2.88
C VAL A 239 4.79 -16.26 -2.36
N MET A 240 5.11 -15.29 -1.50
CA MET A 240 6.43 -15.14 -0.89
C MET A 240 6.31 -14.87 0.61
N THR A 241 7.11 -15.58 1.40
CA THR A 241 7.31 -15.22 2.81
C THR A 241 8.14 -13.94 2.94
N ASN A 242 8.08 -13.32 4.12
CA ASN A 242 8.83 -12.09 4.41
C ASN A 242 10.33 -12.27 4.17
N GLN A 243 10.91 -13.40 4.59
CA GLN A 243 12.34 -13.67 4.41
C GLN A 243 12.70 -13.97 2.96
N GLU A 244 11.87 -14.72 2.22
CA GLU A 244 12.11 -14.96 0.79
C GLU A 244 12.12 -13.65 -0.02
N ALA A 245 11.23 -12.71 0.31
CA ALA A 245 11.22 -11.39 -0.32
C ALA A 245 12.50 -10.59 0.00
N VAL A 246 12.93 -10.59 1.25
CA VAL A 246 14.20 -9.96 1.66
C VAL A 246 15.40 -10.58 0.93
N ASP A 247 15.51 -11.91 0.94
CA ASP A 247 16.61 -12.65 0.31
C ASP A 247 16.66 -12.41 -1.21
N CYS A 248 15.49 -12.31 -1.85
CA CYS A 248 15.37 -12.05 -3.28
C CYS A 248 16.08 -10.76 -3.70
N ILE A 249 15.97 -9.68 -2.91
CA ILE A 249 16.49 -8.35 -3.27
C ILE A 249 17.68 -7.86 -2.45
N MET A 250 18.19 -8.69 -1.53
CA MET A 250 19.27 -8.32 -0.61
C MET A 250 20.47 -7.68 -1.34
N ASN A 251 20.86 -8.28 -2.47
CA ASN A 251 22.01 -7.86 -3.28
C ASN A 251 21.69 -6.80 -4.37
N VAL A 252 20.44 -6.35 -4.48
CA VAL A 252 19.98 -5.45 -5.55
C VAL A 252 20.06 -3.99 -5.11
N LYS A 253 21.10 -3.28 -5.55
CA LYS A 253 21.37 -1.90 -5.09
C LYS A 253 20.38 -0.85 -5.55
N ASP A 254 19.85 -0.96 -6.78
CA ASP A 254 18.87 0.01 -7.30
C ASP A 254 17.47 -0.37 -6.78
N ALA A 255 16.87 0.52 -5.98
CA ALA A 255 15.57 0.28 -5.34
C ALA A 255 14.44 -0.05 -6.34
N ARG A 256 14.49 0.53 -7.54
CA ARG A 256 13.50 0.27 -8.59
C ARG A 256 13.70 -1.11 -9.21
N ALA A 257 14.94 -1.51 -9.46
CA ALA A 257 15.26 -2.86 -9.89
C ALA A 257 14.84 -3.90 -8.84
N ALA A 258 15.03 -3.60 -7.55
CA ALA A 258 14.58 -4.46 -6.46
C ALA A 258 13.06 -4.64 -6.45
N ALA A 259 12.29 -3.55 -6.53
CA ALA A 259 10.83 -3.61 -6.62
C ALA A 259 10.36 -4.42 -7.83
N LYS A 260 10.95 -4.18 -9.01
CA LYS A 260 10.65 -4.94 -10.23
C LYS A 260 10.93 -6.43 -10.05
N GLN A 261 12.09 -6.78 -9.48
CA GLN A 261 12.46 -8.18 -9.26
C GLN A 261 11.47 -8.91 -8.34
N LEU A 262 10.97 -8.26 -7.28
CA LEU A 262 9.92 -8.84 -6.43
C LEU A 262 8.63 -9.10 -7.19
N THR A 263 8.18 -8.14 -8.00
CA THR A 263 6.95 -8.34 -8.79
C THR A 263 7.11 -9.43 -9.85
N GLU A 264 8.29 -9.53 -10.49
CA GLU A 264 8.57 -10.57 -11.48
C GLU A 264 8.66 -11.96 -10.83
N GLU A 265 9.30 -12.05 -9.66
CA GLU A 265 9.36 -13.29 -8.89
C GLU A 265 7.95 -13.75 -8.45
N ALA A 266 7.09 -12.83 -7.99
CA ALA A 266 5.71 -13.14 -7.65
C ALA A 266 4.91 -13.66 -8.87
N LEU A 267 5.10 -13.07 -10.06
CA LEU A 267 4.51 -13.57 -11.30
C LEU A 267 5.04 -14.96 -11.68
N THR A 268 6.34 -15.21 -11.52
CA THR A 268 6.96 -16.53 -11.75
C THR A 268 6.38 -17.58 -10.79
N ARG A 269 6.08 -17.18 -9.55
CA ARG A 269 5.39 -17.99 -8.54
C ARG A 269 3.87 -18.09 -8.76
N LYS A 270 3.38 -17.65 -9.92
CA LYS A 270 1.99 -17.75 -10.36
C LYS A 270 1.01 -16.92 -9.53
N SER A 271 1.45 -15.81 -8.95
CA SER A 271 0.52 -14.80 -8.47
C SER A 271 -0.41 -14.39 -9.60
N THR A 272 -1.71 -14.36 -9.31
CA THR A 272 -2.77 -14.01 -10.28
C THR A 272 -3.31 -12.61 -10.07
N ASP A 273 -3.08 -12.04 -8.89
CA ASP A 273 -3.56 -10.73 -8.48
C ASP A 273 -2.81 -9.58 -9.14
N ASP A 274 -3.32 -8.36 -8.99
CA ASP A 274 -2.49 -7.18 -9.23
C ASP A 274 -1.31 -7.16 -8.26
N ILE A 275 -0.16 -6.67 -8.72
CA ILE A 275 1.07 -6.72 -7.93
C ILE A 275 1.70 -5.34 -7.92
N SER A 276 1.75 -4.74 -6.74
CA SER A 276 2.45 -3.49 -6.49
C SER A 276 3.54 -3.68 -5.43
N CYS A 277 4.67 -3.03 -5.64
CA CYS A 277 5.79 -3.08 -4.70
C CYS A 277 6.54 -1.76 -4.68
N ILE A 278 6.87 -1.28 -3.48
CA ILE A 278 7.78 -0.17 -3.21
C ILE A 278 8.93 -0.71 -2.37
N VAL A 279 10.16 -0.39 -2.78
CA VAL A 279 11.37 -0.61 -1.99
C VAL A 279 11.98 0.73 -1.65
N VAL A 280 12.28 0.96 -0.37
CA VAL A 280 13.07 2.11 0.09
C VAL A 280 14.37 1.57 0.69
N ARG A 281 15.52 1.97 0.15
CA ARG A 281 16.86 1.60 0.63
C ARG A 281 17.47 2.74 1.44
N PHE A 282 18.25 2.40 2.45
CA PHE A 282 18.94 3.34 3.33
C PHE A 282 20.45 3.42 3.08
#